data_AF-A0A947B8G2-F1
#
_entry.id   AF-A0A947B8G2-F1
#
_cell.length_a   1.000
_cell.length_b   1.000
_cell.length_c   1.000
_cell.angle_alpha   90.00
_cell.angle_beta   90.00
_cell.angle_gamma   90.00
#
_symmetry.space_group_name_H-M   'P 1'
#
loop_
_entity.id
_entity.type
_entity.pdbx_description
1 polymer ?
#
loop_
_entity_poly.entity_id
_entity_poly.type
_entity_poly.pdbx_seq_one_letter_code
_entity_poly.pdbx_strand_id
1 'polypeptide(L)'
;LNGVRIPADMVSLAIDEFPAIFIAAACAAGETTVTGARELRSKESDRIATMAEGLRTLGIDAKPTDDGMVIRGGTLTGGRIASHGDHRVAMAFAMAGLASRDTIIVEDCANIDTSFPGFVTVAASVGLRIADDRI
;
A
#
# COMPACT_ATOMS: atom_id res chain seq x y z
N LEU A 1 -15.81 -4.78 2.97
CA LEU A 1 -15.61 -3.46 2.34
C LEU A 1 -16.10 -3.53 0.90
N ASN A 2 -16.59 -2.43 0.32
CA ASN A 2 -16.97 -2.35 -1.10
C ASN A 2 -16.16 -1.22 -1.77
N GLY A 3 -15.80 -1.43 -3.04
CA GLY A 3 -15.06 -0.45 -3.83
C GLY A 3 -15.89 0.80 -4.11
N VAL A 4 -15.22 1.93 -4.24
CA VAL A 4 -15.85 3.25 -4.42
C VAL A 4 -15.07 4.12 -5.41
N ARG A 5 -15.75 5.08 -6.04
CA ARG A 5 -15.08 6.22 -6.65
C ARG A 5 -14.79 7.24 -5.56
N ILE A 6 -13.52 7.50 -5.28
CA ILE A 6 -13.12 8.49 -4.27
C ILE A 6 -13.43 9.89 -4.82
N PRO A 7 -14.20 10.72 -4.09
CA PRO A 7 -14.49 12.09 -4.51
C PRO A 7 -13.21 12.92 -4.64
N ALA A 8 -13.09 13.70 -5.73
CA ALA A 8 -11.87 14.44 -6.04
C ALA A 8 -11.51 15.51 -4.98
N ASP A 9 -12.51 16.08 -4.31
CA ASP A 9 -12.36 17.02 -3.21
C ASP A 9 -11.80 16.40 -1.92
N MET A 10 -11.88 15.08 -1.78
CA MET A 10 -11.29 14.36 -0.65
C MET A 10 -9.83 13.94 -0.89
N VAL A 11 -9.35 13.98 -2.14
CA VAL A 11 -8.02 13.47 -2.51
C VAL A 11 -6.90 14.23 -1.82
N SER A 12 -6.95 15.56 -1.81
CA SER A 12 -5.93 16.38 -1.16
C SER A 12 -5.92 16.21 0.36
N LEU A 13 -7.06 15.89 0.98
CA LEU A 13 -7.19 15.68 2.42
C LEU A 13 -6.57 14.36 2.90
N ALA A 14 -6.40 13.40 1.99
CA ALA A 14 -5.90 12.05 2.28
C ALA A 14 -4.72 11.67 1.37
N ILE A 15 -4.01 12.67 0.81
CA ILE A 15 -3.02 12.45 -0.25
C ILE A 15 -1.91 11.48 0.17
N ASP A 16 -1.64 11.47 1.46
CA ASP A 16 -0.54 10.77 2.06
C ASP A 16 -0.99 9.39 2.57
N GLU A 17 -2.30 9.17 2.71
CA GLU A 17 -2.94 7.93 3.18
C GLU A 17 -3.25 6.96 2.03
N PHE A 18 -3.08 7.38 0.77
CA PHE A 18 -3.40 6.56 -0.39
C PHE A 18 -2.69 5.19 -0.43
N PRO A 19 -1.41 5.02 -0.04
CA PRO A 19 -0.82 3.69 0.08
C PRO A 19 -1.67 2.74 0.95
N ALA A 20 -2.14 3.19 2.12
CA ALA A 20 -3.00 2.39 2.99
C ALA A 20 -4.41 2.20 2.40
N ILE A 21 -4.99 3.23 1.79
CA ILE A 21 -6.30 3.15 1.11
C ILE A 21 -6.27 2.15 -0.05
N PHE A 22 -5.17 2.08 -0.80
CA PHE A 22 -5.00 1.13 -1.89
C PHE A 22 -4.96 -0.32 -1.41
N ILE A 23 -4.34 -0.60 -0.27
CA ILE A 23 -4.43 -1.92 0.37
C ILE A 23 -5.87 -2.22 0.81
N ALA A 24 -6.57 -1.25 1.40
CA ALA A 24 -7.98 -1.43 1.77
C ALA A 24 -8.87 -1.70 0.53
N ALA A 25 -8.60 -1.02 -0.59
CA ALA A 25 -9.28 -1.23 -1.86
C ALA A 25 -8.99 -2.61 -2.46
N ALA A 26 -7.75 -3.11 -2.34
CA ALA A 26 -7.39 -4.47 -2.74
C ALA A 26 -8.19 -5.55 -1.98
N CYS A 27 -8.58 -5.27 -0.73
CA CYS A 27 -9.41 -6.16 0.09
C CYS A 27 -10.93 -5.95 -0.11
N ALA A 28 -11.35 -4.97 -0.90
CA ALA A 28 -12.76 -4.63 -1.05
C ALA A 28 -13.45 -5.45 -2.14
N ALA A 29 -14.76 -5.66 -2.03
CA ALA A 29 -15.55 -6.21 -3.12
C ALA A 29 -15.77 -5.14 -4.20
N GLY A 30 -15.51 -5.48 -5.47
CA GLY A 30 -15.71 -4.57 -6.60
C GLY A 30 -14.49 -3.70 -6.92
N GLU A 31 -14.75 -2.50 -7.44
CA GLU A 31 -13.71 -1.63 -8.00
C GLU A 31 -13.66 -0.29 -7.24
N THR A 32 -12.45 0.13 -6.89
CA THR A 32 -12.15 1.46 -6.36
C THR A 32 -11.43 2.28 -7.42
N THR A 33 -11.85 3.53 -7.62
CA THR A 33 -11.22 4.45 -8.58
C THR A 33 -10.76 5.72 -7.85
N VAL A 34 -9.52 6.12 -8.11
CA VAL A 34 -8.92 7.37 -7.65
C VAL A 34 -8.47 8.17 -8.87
N THR A 35 -8.81 9.45 -8.88
CA THR A 35 -8.42 10.45 -9.90
C THR A 35 -8.04 11.75 -9.19
N GLY A 36 -7.24 12.62 -9.83
CA GLY A 36 -6.79 13.88 -9.23
C GLY A 36 -5.65 13.75 -8.22
N ALA A 37 -5.04 12.58 -8.09
CA ALA A 37 -3.95 12.26 -7.16
C ALA A 37 -2.55 12.29 -7.84
N ARG A 38 -2.36 13.09 -8.89
CA ARG A 38 -1.08 13.19 -9.63
C ARG A 38 0.12 13.50 -8.72
N GLU A 39 -0.11 14.23 -7.63
CA GLU A 39 0.93 14.56 -6.64
C GLU A 39 1.62 13.31 -6.06
N LEU A 40 0.94 12.17 -5.98
CA LEU A 40 1.52 10.90 -5.53
C LEU A 40 2.75 10.47 -6.34
N ARG A 41 2.88 10.90 -7.60
CA ARG A 41 4.03 10.56 -8.45
C ARG A 41 5.31 11.29 -8.06
N SER A 42 5.19 12.36 -7.29
CA SER A 42 6.30 13.26 -6.92
C SER A 42 6.62 13.24 -5.42
N LYS A 43 6.15 12.20 -4.70
CA LYS A 43 6.45 11.99 -3.28
C LYS A 43 7.85 11.37 -3.12
N GLU A 44 8.14 10.75 -1.98
CA GLU A 44 9.41 10.05 -1.72
C GLU A 44 9.71 8.96 -2.77
N SER A 45 8.66 8.40 -3.36
CA SER A 45 8.69 7.59 -4.57
C SER A 45 7.56 8.01 -5.52
N ASP A 46 7.53 7.47 -6.75
CA ASP A 46 6.30 7.46 -7.54
C ASP A 46 5.33 6.45 -6.90
N ARG A 47 4.57 6.91 -5.89
CA ARG A 47 3.68 6.05 -5.10
C ARG A 47 2.61 5.38 -5.95
N ILE A 48 2.19 5.98 -7.06
CA ILE A 48 1.23 5.33 -7.97
C ILE A 48 1.89 4.12 -8.64
N ALA A 49 3.08 4.31 -9.22
CA ALA A 49 3.81 3.24 -9.87
C ALA A 49 4.18 2.13 -8.89
N THR A 50 4.79 2.48 -7.76
CA THR A 50 5.24 1.54 -6.73
C THR A 50 4.08 0.72 -6.16
N MET A 51 2.97 1.37 -5.80
CA MET A 51 1.81 0.65 -5.26
C MET A 51 1.16 -0.25 -6.32
N ALA A 52 1.09 0.18 -7.58
CA ALA A 52 0.53 -0.65 -8.64
C ALA A 52 1.39 -1.90 -8.91
N GLU A 53 2.71 -1.77 -8.95
CA GLU A 53 3.63 -2.89 -9.11
C GLU A 53 3.53 -3.88 -7.94
N GLY A 54 3.55 -3.37 -6.70
CA GLY A 54 3.41 -4.22 -5.53
C GLY A 54 2.07 -4.94 -5.48
N LEU A 55 0.95 -4.23 -5.69
CA LEU A 55 -0.38 -4.83 -5.72
C LEU A 55 -0.51 -5.93 -6.77
N ARG A 56 0.04 -5.72 -7.98
CA ARG A 56 0.05 -6.73 -9.05
C ARG A 56 0.86 -7.96 -8.67
N THR A 57 2.00 -7.75 -8.01
CA THR A 57 2.83 -8.85 -7.50
C THR A 57 2.05 -9.70 -6.49
N LEU A 58 1.20 -9.06 -5.67
CA LEU A 58 0.31 -9.77 -4.74
C LEU A 58 -0.97 -10.32 -5.39
N GLY A 59 -1.08 -10.29 -6.72
CA GLY A 59 -2.19 -10.88 -7.47
C GLY A 59 -3.42 -9.98 -7.64
N ILE A 60 -3.31 -8.68 -7.37
CA ILE A 60 -4.42 -7.73 -7.48
C ILE A 60 -4.42 -7.03 -8.84
N ASP A 61 -5.60 -6.90 -9.46
CA ASP A 61 -5.78 -6.11 -10.68
C ASP A 61 -5.78 -4.60 -10.32
N ALA A 62 -4.57 -4.03 -10.31
CA ALA A 62 -4.32 -2.61 -10.11
C ALA A 62 -3.87 -1.97 -11.43
N LYS A 63 -4.56 -0.93 -11.89
CA LYS A 63 -4.28 -0.18 -13.12
C LYS A 63 -3.96 1.27 -12.78
N PRO A 64 -2.68 1.68 -12.77
CA PRO A 64 -2.31 3.05 -12.53
C PRO A 64 -2.76 3.93 -13.70
N THR A 65 -3.17 5.15 -13.39
CA THR A 65 -3.41 6.22 -14.36
C THR A 65 -2.42 7.35 -14.10
N ASP A 66 -2.34 8.35 -14.97
CA ASP A 66 -1.41 9.48 -14.78
C ASP A 66 -1.66 10.24 -13.46
N ASP A 67 -2.88 10.21 -12.95
CA ASP A 67 -3.35 10.97 -11.79
C ASP A 67 -4.05 10.11 -10.74
N GLY A 68 -3.80 8.80 -10.71
CA GLY A 68 -4.44 7.92 -9.75
C GLY A 68 -4.32 6.45 -10.10
N MET A 69 -5.37 5.69 -9.78
CA MET A 69 -5.38 4.24 -9.96
C MET A 69 -6.81 3.69 -9.94
N VAL A 70 -7.03 2.62 -10.71
CA VAL A 70 -8.21 1.77 -10.62
C VAL A 70 -7.78 0.44 -10.00
N ILE A 71 -8.40 0.04 -8.89
CA ILE A 71 -8.10 -1.21 -8.18
C ILE A 71 -9.36 -2.06 -8.14
N ARG A 72 -9.29 -3.27 -8.67
CA ARG A 72 -10.33 -4.29 -8.46
C ARG A 72 -9.89 -5.19 -7.32
N GLY A 73 -10.65 -5.16 -6.23
CA GLY A 73 -10.30 -5.95 -5.07
C GLY A 73 -10.47 -7.45 -5.31
N GLY A 74 -9.76 -8.24 -4.51
CA GLY A 74 -9.58 -9.66 -4.72
C GLY A 74 -8.91 -10.33 -3.53
N THR A 75 -8.23 -11.45 -3.81
CA THR A 75 -7.44 -12.16 -2.79
C THR A 75 -5.98 -11.76 -2.92
N LEU A 76 -5.42 -11.18 -1.86
CA LEU A 76 -3.99 -10.95 -1.75
C LEU A 76 -3.26 -12.28 -1.58
N THR A 77 -2.22 -12.46 -2.39
CA THR A 77 -1.24 -13.55 -2.29
C THR A 77 0.09 -13.00 -1.78
N GLY A 78 1.06 -13.87 -1.55
CA GLY A 78 2.41 -13.45 -1.15
C GLY A 78 3.27 -12.94 -2.29
N GLY A 79 4.45 -12.42 -1.95
CA GLY A 79 5.40 -11.90 -2.93
C GLY A 79 6.50 -11.05 -2.31
N ARG A 80 7.45 -10.61 -3.13
CA ARG A 80 8.50 -9.66 -2.75
C ARG A 80 8.18 -8.30 -3.36
N ILE A 81 8.14 -7.25 -2.54
CA ILE A 81 7.78 -5.89 -2.96
C ILE A 81 8.93 -4.95 -2.62
N ALA A 82 9.35 -4.13 -3.59
CA ALA A 82 10.27 -3.03 -3.34
C ALA A 82 9.49 -1.79 -2.87
N SER A 83 9.86 -1.23 -1.70
CA SER A 83 9.27 0.02 -1.23
C SER A 83 9.93 1.27 -1.84
N HIS A 84 11.10 1.11 -2.47
CA HIS A 84 11.94 2.19 -2.99
C HIS A 84 12.27 3.26 -1.94
N GLY A 85 12.42 2.84 -0.68
CA GLY A 85 12.69 3.74 0.45
C GLY A 85 11.49 4.59 0.87
N ASP A 86 10.29 4.35 0.35
CA ASP A 86 9.08 5.06 0.77
C ASP A 86 8.45 4.37 1.98
N HIS A 87 8.55 5.01 3.14
CA HIS A 87 8.07 4.46 4.41
C HIS A 87 6.55 4.18 4.40
N ARG A 88 5.76 5.00 3.69
CA ARG A 88 4.30 4.80 3.62
C ARG A 88 3.94 3.60 2.76
N VAL A 89 4.67 3.40 1.67
CA VAL A 89 4.56 2.18 0.85
C VAL A 89 4.95 0.96 1.67
N ALA A 90 6.08 1.02 2.37
CA ALA A 90 6.59 -0.09 3.15
C ALA A 90 5.60 -0.52 4.26
N MET A 91 5.12 0.44 5.05
CA MET A 91 4.13 0.18 6.10
C MET A 91 2.80 -0.31 5.52
N ALA A 92 2.35 0.23 4.37
CA ALA A 92 1.12 -0.24 3.74
C ALA A 92 1.21 -1.72 3.33
N PHE A 93 2.29 -2.13 2.67
CA PHE A 93 2.47 -3.54 2.28
C PHE A 93 2.70 -4.46 3.48
N ALA A 94 3.32 -3.99 4.57
CA ALA A 94 3.36 -4.74 5.83
C ALA A 94 1.94 -5.04 6.34
N MET A 95 1.03 -4.06 6.29
CA MET A 95 -0.37 -4.24 6.69
C MET A 95 -1.15 -5.17 5.76
N ALA A 96 -0.77 -5.26 4.47
CA ALA A 96 -1.36 -6.22 3.53
C ALA A 96 -1.19 -7.68 4.00
N GLY A 97 -0.17 -7.96 4.81
CA GLY A 97 0.07 -9.27 5.42
C GLY A 97 -1.08 -9.79 6.30
N LEU A 98 -1.95 -8.91 6.82
CA LEU A 98 -3.15 -9.32 7.57
C LEU A 98 -4.22 -10.00 6.70
N ALA A 99 -4.24 -9.68 5.41
CA ALA A 99 -5.25 -10.16 4.46
C ALA A 99 -4.68 -11.09 3.39
N SER A 100 -3.35 -11.23 3.33
CA SER A 100 -2.65 -12.13 2.41
C SER A 100 -2.82 -13.59 2.80
N ARG A 101 -2.89 -14.48 1.80
CA ARG A 101 -2.83 -15.92 2.00
C ARG A 101 -1.42 -16.45 2.27
N ASP A 102 -0.41 -15.77 1.74
CA ASP A 102 0.99 -16.19 1.84
C ASP A 102 1.87 -15.02 2.34
N THR A 103 3.14 -15.31 2.64
CA THR A 103 4.10 -14.33 3.17
C THR A 103 4.38 -13.22 2.15
N ILE A 104 4.39 -11.97 2.64
CA ILE A 104 4.85 -10.80 1.91
C ILE A 104 6.19 -10.38 2.48
N ILE A 105 7.18 -10.16 1.60
CA ILE A 105 8.49 -9.63 1.94
C ILE A 105 8.56 -8.21 1.38
N VAL A 106 8.77 -7.23 2.24
CA VAL A 106 8.89 -5.82 1.84
C VAL A 106 10.36 -5.41 1.96
N GLU A 107 10.94 -4.97 0.86
CA GLU A 107 12.34 -4.58 0.74
C GLU A 107 12.52 -3.07 0.93
N ASP A 108 13.74 -2.64 1.23
CA ASP A 108 14.14 -1.22 1.42
C ASP A 108 13.42 -0.49 2.56
N CYS A 109 13.10 -1.18 3.66
CA CYS A 109 12.30 -0.66 4.77
C CYS A 109 13.03 0.29 5.74
N ALA A 110 14.29 0.68 5.47
CA ALA A 110 15.10 1.47 6.40
C ALA A 110 14.45 2.81 6.81
N ASN A 111 13.70 3.43 5.90
CA ASN A 111 13.06 4.72 6.12
C ASN A 111 11.79 4.64 6.99
N ILE A 112 11.32 3.45 7.38
CA ILE A 112 10.22 3.34 8.36
C ILE A 112 10.63 4.00 9.67
N ASP A 113 11.86 3.78 10.13
CA ASP A 113 12.34 4.23 11.44
C ASP A 113 12.51 5.75 11.53
N THR A 114 12.56 6.47 10.40
CA THR A 114 12.60 7.94 10.40
C THR A 114 11.22 8.58 10.58
N SER A 115 10.16 7.85 10.21
CA SER A 115 8.77 8.34 10.22
C SER A 115 7.97 7.76 11.39
N PHE A 116 8.05 6.45 11.60
CA PHE A 116 7.39 5.74 12.69
C PHE A 116 8.37 4.76 13.39
N PRO A 117 9.29 5.28 14.22
CA PRO A 117 10.15 4.44 15.04
C PRO A 117 9.33 3.45 15.88
N GLY A 118 9.69 2.16 15.81
CA GLY A 118 9.00 1.11 16.56
C GLY A 118 7.71 0.59 15.91
N PHE A 119 7.45 0.93 14.64
CA PHE A 119 6.32 0.40 13.87
C PHE A 119 6.19 -1.13 13.98
N VAL A 120 7.28 -1.88 13.77
CA VAL A 120 7.28 -3.35 13.83
C VAL A 120 6.85 -3.85 15.21
N THR A 121 7.39 -3.25 16.28
CA THR A 121 7.03 -3.58 17.67
C THR A 121 5.55 -3.31 17.94
N VAL A 122 5.04 -2.15 17.55
CA VAL A 122 3.62 -1.79 17.72
C VAL A 122 2.72 -2.74 16.93
N ALA A 123 3.01 -2.96 15.65
CA ALA A 123 2.23 -3.84 14.80
C ALA A 123 2.21 -5.29 15.34
N ALA A 124 3.36 -5.80 15.80
CA ALA A 124 3.45 -7.11 16.43
C ALA A 124 2.63 -7.19 17.73
N SER A 125 2.67 -6.14 18.56
CA SER A 125 1.92 -6.09 19.82
C SER A 125 0.39 -6.13 19.64
N VAL A 126 -0.10 -5.70 18.47
CA VAL A 126 -1.54 -5.74 18.12
C VAL A 126 -1.91 -6.94 17.24
N GLY A 127 -0.99 -7.89 17.04
CA GLY A 127 -1.27 -9.19 16.43
C GLY A 127 -0.83 -9.35 14.97
N LEU A 128 -0.14 -8.38 14.37
CA LEU A 128 0.50 -8.60 13.07
C LEU A 128 1.69 -9.55 13.23
N ARG A 129 1.71 -10.66 12.48
CA ARG A 129 2.89 -11.52 12.39
C ARG A 129 3.90 -10.90 11.43
N ILE A 130 4.83 -10.12 11.98
CA ILE A 130 5.87 -9.42 11.23
C ILE A 130 7.24 -9.72 11.86
N ALA A 131 8.24 -9.89 11.01
CA ALA A 131 9.64 -10.02 11.41
C ALA A 131 10.45 -8.95 10.66
N ASP A 132 11.51 -8.48 11.30
CA ASP A 132 12.46 -7.55 10.72
C ASP A 132 13.82 -8.23 10.61
N ASP A 133 14.17 -8.66 9.40
CA ASP A 133 15.39 -9.40 9.12
C ASP A 133 16.64 -8.49 9.04
N ARG A 134 16.50 -7.19 9.37
CA ARG A 134 17.62 -6.24 9.47
C ARG A 134 18.45 -6.42 10.74
N ILE A 135 18.06 -7.33 11.65
CA ILE A 135 18.68 -7.60 12.96
C ILE A 135 19.16 -9.04 13.05
#